data_AF-A0AA38CBW8-F1
#
_entry.id   AF-A0AA38CBW8-F1
#
_cell.length_a   1.000
_cell.length_b   1.000
_cell.length_c   1.000
_cell.angle_alpha   90.00
_cell.angle_beta   90.00
_cell.angle_gamma   90.00
#
_symmetry.space_group_name_H-M   'P 1'
#
loop_
_entity.id
_entity.type
_entity.pdbx_description
1 polymer ?
#
loop_
_entity_poly.entity_id
_entity_poly.type
_entity_poly.pdbx_seq_one_letter_code
_entity_poly.pdbx_strand_id
1 'polypeptide(L)'
;QSNKDIDLGTENFIEVQHAFEVLSNQLRRRDYDLFDVDELQDIAKIVKKRYVGDKLSRLELPLLKTSEDDITDDDTKVLTTENFGSMLRDEVTWLIQVYSIGSESCRKFSPSWKRIVTWLDGVANSGKVELGEVQLAAYLAERNRVTGRPFFRY
;
A
#
# COMPACT_ATOMS: atom_id res chain seq x y z
N GLN A 1 20.69 20.32 28.70
CA GLN A 1 21.08 19.84 27.36
C GLN A 1 20.79 18.34 27.12
N SER A 2 21.26 17.41 27.97
CA SER A 2 21.29 15.95 27.67
C SER A 2 20.01 15.25 27.16
N ASN A 3 18.81 15.58 27.64
CA ASN A 3 17.60 14.87 27.20
C ASN A 3 17.09 15.30 25.81
N LYS A 4 17.37 16.55 25.41
CA LYS A 4 16.91 17.08 24.13
C LYS A 4 17.71 16.49 22.97
N ASP A 5 19.00 16.27 23.18
CA ASP A 5 19.89 15.68 22.17
C ASP A 5 19.60 14.18 21.95
N ILE A 6 19.22 13.45 23.01
CA ILE A 6 18.78 12.04 22.92
C ILE A 6 17.47 11.92 22.14
N ASP A 7 16.52 12.83 22.39
CA ASP A 7 15.23 12.86 21.72
C ASP A 7 15.39 13.07 20.20
N LEU A 8 16.15 14.09 19.80
CA LEU A 8 16.50 14.34 18.40
C LEU A 8 17.23 13.15 17.74
N GLY A 9 18.09 12.44 18.47
CA GLY A 9 18.80 11.27 17.96
C GLY A 9 17.88 10.09 17.65
N THR A 10 16.95 9.77 18.55
CA THR A 10 16.00 8.67 18.37
C THR A 10 14.99 8.99 17.26
N GLU A 11 14.50 10.23 17.19
CA GLU A 11 13.60 10.65 16.11
C GLU A 11 14.24 10.51 14.72
N ASN A 12 15.46 11.02 14.54
CA ASN A 12 16.18 10.93 13.27
C ASN A 12 16.45 9.48 12.87
N PHE A 13 16.76 8.61 13.83
CA PHE A 13 16.96 7.19 13.54
C PHE A 13 15.68 6.53 13.03
N ILE A 14 14.53 6.84 13.62
CA ILE A 14 13.23 6.28 13.18
C ILE A 14 12.92 6.73 11.74
N GLU A 15 13.23 7.97 11.38
CA GLU A 15 13.06 8.48 10.01
C GLU A 15 13.99 7.77 9.01
N VAL A 16 15.27 7.57 9.38
CA VAL A 16 16.21 6.82 8.54
C VAL A 16 15.79 5.37 8.38
N GLN A 17 15.35 4.72 9.47
CA GLN A 17 14.89 3.33 9.43
C GLN A 17 13.62 3.18 8.60
N HIS A 18 12.66 4.10 8.75
CA HIS A 18 11.45 4.15 7.93
C HIS A 18 11.80 4.24 6.45
N ALA A 19 12.65 5.21 6.07
CA ALA A 19 13.11 5.36 4.69
C ALA A 19 13.83 4.10 4.19
N PHE A 20 14.68 3.48 5.01
CA PHE A 20 15.35 2.24 4.67
C PHE A 20 14.35 1.10 4.42
N GLU A 21 13.34 0.90 5.27
CA GLU A 21 12.34 -0.17 5.12
C GLU A 21 11.40 0.03 3.94
N VAL A 22 11.13 1.28 3.54
CA VAL A 22 10.40 1.60 2.30
C VAL A 22 11.28 1.32 1.07
N LEU A 23 12.50 1.87 1.05
CA LEU A 23 13.33 1.91 -0.16
C LEU A 23 14.15 0.63 -0.41
N SER A 24 14.36 -0.21 0.61
CA SER A 24 15.10 -1.48 0.47
C SER A 24 14.27 -2.58 -0.21
N ASN A 25 12.94 -2.54 -0.11
CA ASN A 25 12.06 -3.47 -0.80
C ASN A 25 11.72 -2.94 -2.21
N GLN A 26 11.96 -3.75 -3.25
CA GLN A 26 11.78 -3.31 -4.64
C GLN A 26 10.33 -2.90 -4.98
N LEU A 27 9.33 -3.62 -4.44
CA LEU A 27 7.92 -3.33 -4.70
C LEU A 27 7.48 -2.06 -3.96
N ARG A 28 7.85 -1.91 -2.69
CA ARG A 28 7.54 -0.70 -1.91
C ARG A 28 8.22 0.54 -2.49
N ARG A 29 9.49 0.41 -2.90
CA ARG A 29 10.21 1.49 -3.59
C ARG A 29 9.50 1.89 -4.88
N ARG A 30 9.08 0.91 -5.71
CA ARG A 30 8.30 1.17 -6.93
C ARG A 30 7.02 1.94 -6.62
N ASP A 31 6.26 1.51 -5.63
CA ASP A 31 4.98 2.12 -5.29
C ASP A 31 5.14 3.54 -4.73
N TYR A 32 6.19 3.76 -3.93
CA TYR A 32 6.59 5.09 -3.45
C TYR A 32 7.00 6.01 -4.62
N ASP A 33 7.92 5.57 -5.48
CA ASP A 33 8.44 6.37 -6.58
C ASP A 33 7.36 6.75 -7.61
N LEU A 34 6.42 5.85 -7.89
CA LEU A 34 5.41 6.05 -8.92
C LEU A 34 4.12 6.71 -8.41
N PHE A 35 3.70 6.39 -7.19
CA PHE A 35 2.39 6.77 -6.67
C PHE A 35 2.43 7.48 -5.31
N ASP A 36 3.62 7.73 -4.75
CA ASP A 36 3.81 8.28 -3.39
C ASP A 36 3.09 7.46 -2.31
N VAL A 37 3.01 6.14 -2.53
CA VAL A 37 2.38 5.20 -1.59
C VAL A 37 3.41 4.76 -0.56
N ASP A 38 3.25 5.26 0.66
CA ASP A 38 4.06 4.90 1.83
C ASP A 38 3.17 4.25 2.90
N GLU A 39 3.10 2.92 2.87
CA GLU A 39 2.33 2.15 3.85
C GLU A 39 2.91 2.26 5.29
N LEU A 40 4.19 2.57 5.42
CA LEU A 40 4.87 2.61 6.71
C LEU A 40 4.72 3.97 7.41
N GLN A 41 4.20 4.99 6.73
CA GLN A 41 4.17 6.36 7.25
C GLN A 41 3.47 6.48 8.61
N ASP A 42 2.29 5.89 8.76
CA ASP A 42 1.53 5.97 10.00
C ASP A 42 2.14 5.13 11.12
N ILE A 43 2.78 4.01 10.76
CA ILE A 43 3.53 3.17 11.69
C ILE A 43 4.75 3.95 12.20
N ALA A 44 5.50 4.60 11.31
CA ALA A 44 6.62 5.45 11.68
C ALA A 44 6.19 6.58 12.63
N LYS A 45 5.03 7.23 12.38
CA LYS A 45 4.47 8.23 13.31
C LYS A 45 4.12 7.64 14.68
N ILE A 46 3.53 6.44 14.73
CA ILE A 46 3.19 5.75 15.98
C ILE A 46 4.46 5.39 16.76
N VAL A 47 5.47 4.82 16.08
CA VAL A 47 6.76 4.46 16.67
C VAL A 47 7.47 5.72 17.17
N LYS A 48 7.53 6.78 16.35
CA LYS A 48 8.11 8.08 16.75
C LYS A 48 7.50 8.58 18.05
N LYS A 49 6.17 8.60 18.15
CA LYS A 49 5.45 8.98 19.38
C LYS A 49 5.74 8.07 20.57
N ARG A 50 5.94 6.77 20.34
CA ARG A 50 6.19 5.79 21.41
C ARG A 50 7.59 5.90 22.01
N TYR A 51 8.58 6.28 21.21
CA TYR A 51 10.00 6.27 21.59
C TYR A 51 10.59 7.69 21.77
N VAL A 52 9.76 8.74 21.80
CA VAL A 52 10.19 10.11 22.15
C VAL A 52 10.94 10.10 23.48
N GLY A 53 12.15 10.67 23.49
CA GLY A 53 13.04 10.72 24.66
C GLY A 53 13.57 9.37 25.16
N ASP A 54 13.31 8.28 24.44
CA ASP A 54 13.76 6.94 24.81
C ASP A 54 15.12 6.61 24.18
N LYS A 55 15.84 5.62 24.73
CA LYS A 55 17.13 5.21 24.17
C LYS A 55 16.94 4.35 22.92
N LEU A 56 17.77 4.60 21.89
CA LEU A 56 17.78 3.84 20.64
C LEU A 56 17.88 2.31 20.84
N SER A 57 18.61 1.85 21.86
CA SER A 57 18.75 0.42 22.18
C SER A 57 17.44 -0.29 22.54
N ARG A 58 16.37 0.46 22.83
CA ARG A 58 15.04 -0.10 23.12
C ARG A 58 14.18 -0.28 21.88
N LEU A 59 14.62 0.24 20.73
CA LEU A 59 13.87 0.15 19.49
C LEU A 59 13.90 -1.30 19.00
N GLU A 60 12.71 -1.89 18.82
CA GLU A 60 12.57 -3.20 18.19
C GLU A 60 12.53 -3.02 16.67
N LEU A 61 13.42 -3.73 15.96
CA LEU A 61 13.49 -3.77 14.50
C LEU A 61 13.15 -5.18 13.96
N PRO A 62 12.57 -5.28 12.75
CA PRO A 62 12.09 -4.19 11.88
C PRO A 62 10.87 -3.47 12.48
N LEU A 63 10.63 -2.21 12.07
CA LEU A 63 9.48 -1.41 12.53
C LEU A 63 8.15 -2.10 12.17
N LEU A 64 8.12 -2.79 11.04
CA LEU A 64 6.99 -3.61 10.61
C LEU A 64 7.35 -5.10 10.68
N LYS A 65 6.60 -5.87 11.47
CA LYS A 65 6.66 -7.34 11.43
C LYS A 65 5.87 -7.84 10.23
N THR A 66 6.57 -8.09 9.12
CA THR A 66 6.03 -8.80 7.96
C THR A 66 5.95 -10.28 8.29
N SER A 67 4.77 -10.91 8.18
CA SER A 67 4.76 -12.37 8.08
C SER A 67 5.03 -12.71 6.62
N GLU A 68 6.18 -13.32 6.34
CA GLU A 68 6.56 -13.75 4.99
C GLU A 68 5.66 -14.88 4.46
N ASP A 69 4.90 -15.52 5.35
CA ASP A 69 3.98 -16.61 5.05
C ASP A 69 2.59 -16.07 4.67
N ASP A 70 2.01 -16.68 3.63
CA ASP A 70 0.75 -16.37 2.92
C ASP A 70 0.84 -15.40 1.73
N ILE A 71 1.59 -15.81 0.69
CA ILE A 71 1.20 -15.50 -0.70
C ILE A 71 0.04 -16.44 -1.04
N THR A 72 -1.18 -16.07 -0.65
CA THR A 72 -2.36 -16.79 -1.14
C THR A 72 -2.61 -16.36 -2.58
N ASP A 73 -2.48 -17.31 -3.49
CA ASP A 73 -3.06 -17.22 -4.82
C ASP A 73 -4.55 -16.85 -4.68
N ASP A 74 -4.95 -15.78 -5.37
CA ASP A 74 -6.30 -15.24 -5.29
C ASP A 74 -6.93 -15.39 -6.67
N ASP A 75 -7.85 -16.35 -6.81
CA ASP A 75 -8.61 -16.68 -8.03
C ASP A 75 -9.41 -15.48 -8.62
N THR A 76 -9.35 -14.32 -7.99
CA THR A 76 -9.92 -13.08 -8.51
C THR A 76 -9.27 -12.60 -9.81
N LYS A 77 -10.11 -12.09 -10.71
CA LYS A 77 -9.69 -11.55 -12.00
C LYS A 77 -8.74 -10.36 -11.84
N VAL A 78 -7.50 -10.53 -12.30
CA VAL A 78 -6.54 -9.44 -12.46
C VAL A 78 -6.77 -8.73 -13.80
N LEU A 79 -7.01 -7.43 -13.72
CA LEU A 79 -7.18 -6.53 -14.85
C LEU A 79 -5.80 -6.00 -15.27
N THR A 80 -5.53 -6.08 -16.57
CA THR A 80 -4.32 -5.60 -17.21
C THR A 80 -4.70 -4.62 -18.31
N THR A 81 -3.72 -3.88 -18.82
CA THR A 81 -3.94 -2.94 -19.94
C THR A 81 -4.61 -3.62 -21.15
N GLU A 82 -4.32 -4.91 -21.38
CA GLU A 82 -4.86 -5.68 -22.51
C GLU A 82 -6.35 -6.03 -22.35
N ASN A 83 -6.78 -6.39 -21.13
CA ASN A 83 -8.16 -6.82 -20.88
C ASN A 83 -9.07 -5.68 -20.36
N PHE A 84 -8.50 -4.53 -19.99
CA PHE A 84 -9.27 -3.40 -19.51
C PHE A 84 -10.14 -2.78 -20.62
N GLY A 85 -9.66 -2.79 -21.86
CA GLY A 85 -10.44 -2.27 -23.00
C GLY A 85 -11.73 -3.05 -23.26
N SER A 86 -11.75 -4.37 -23.00
CA SER A 86 -12.98 -5.16 -23.09
C SER A 86 -13.89 -4.93 -21.89
N MET A 87 -13.33 -4.76 -20.69
CA MET A 87 -14.06 -4.38 -19.48
C MET A 87 -14.81 -3.05 -19.65
N LEU A 88 -14.21 -2.04 -20.28
CA LEU A 88 -14.84 -0.74 -20.50
C LEU A 88 -16.05 -0.77 -21.44
N ARG A 89 -16.16 -1.81 -22.29
CA ARG A 89 -17.29 -1.99 -23.22
C ARG A 89 -18.43 -2.80 -22.61
N ASP A 90 -18.23 -3.29 -21.39
CA ASP A 90 -19.25 -4.03 -20.66
C ASP A 90 -20.35 -3.08 -20.17
N GLU A 91 -21.60 -3.51 -20.26
CA GLU A 91 -22.76 -2.75 -19.78
C GLU A 91 -23.00 -2.95 -18.27
N VAL A 92 -22.29 -3.91 -17.66
CA VAL A 92 -22.37 -4.22 -16.23
C VAL A 92 -21.46 -3.29 -15.42
N THR A 93 -21.90 -2.93 -14.21
CA THR A 93 -21.10 -2.12 -13.28
C THR A 93 -19.90 -2.91 -12.74
N TRP A 94 -18.74 -2.24 -12.62
CA TRP A 94 -17.50 -2.84 -12.12
C TRP A 94 -17.06 -2.25 -10.78
N LEU A 95 -16.72 -3.12 -9.83
CA LEU A 95 -15.95 -2.78 -8.63
C LEU A 95 -14.49 -3.19 -8.84
N ILE A 96 -13.58 -2.23 -8.76
CA ILE A 96 -12.14 -2.46 -9.01
C ILE A 96 -11.36 -2.19 -7.73
N GLN A 97 -10.60 -3.18 -7.27
CA GLN A 97 -9.58 -2.98 -6.23
C GLN A 97 -8.24 -2.65 -6.88
N VAL A 98 -7.70 -1.46 -6.62
CA VAL A 98 -6.30 -1.18 -6.93
C VAL A 98 -5.44 -1.62 -5.75
N TYR A 99 -4.44 -2.47 -5.99
CA TYR A 99 -3.63 -3.08 -4.94
C TYR A 99 -2.15 -3.14 -5.31
N SER A 100 -1.29 -3.35 -4.32
CA SER A 100 0.11 -3.70 -4.52
C SER A 100 0.41 -5.06 -3.93
N ILE A 101 1.19 -5.86 -4.65
CA ILE A 101 1.74 -7.13 -4.14
C ILE A 101 2.73 -6.89 -2.98
N GLY A 102 3.41 -5.73 -2.97
CA GLY A 102 4.35 -5.34 -1.92
C GLY A 102 3.70 -4.80 -0.64
N SER A 103 2.36 -4.67 -0.64
CA SER A 103 1.62 -4.08 0.47
C SER A 103 1.09 -5.12 1.45
N GLU A 104 1.43 -4.93 2.72
CA GLU A 104 0.99 -5.79 3.82
C GLU A 104 -0.52 -5.61 4.11
N SER A 105 -1.02 -4.39 3.96
CA SER A 105 -2.43 -4.05 4.12
C SER A 105 -3.27 -4.67 3.01
N CYS A 106 -2.79 -4.65 1.76
CA CYS A 106 -3.44 -5.37 0.66
C CYS A 106 -3.49 -6.88 0.93
N ARG A 107 -2.39 -7.45 1.43
CA ARG A 107 -2.32 -8.87 1.81
C ARG A 107 -3.34 -9.22 2.89
N LYS A 108 -3.42 -8.44 3.96
CA LYS A 108 -4.42 -8.59 5.05
C LYS A 108 -5.86 -8.40 4.58
N PHE A 109 -6.09 -7.57 3.56
CA PHE A 109 -7.42 -7.31 3.01
C PHE A 109 -7.89 -8.38 2.02
N SER A 110 -6.98 -9.17 1.45
CA SER A 110 -7.29 -10.21 0.44
C SER A 110 -8.47 -11.12 0.82
N PRO A 111 -8.58 -11.67 2.05
CA PRO A 111 -9.73 -12.49 2.44
C PRO A 111 -11.06 -11.72 2.44
N SER A 112 -11.05 -10.44 2.81
CA SER A 112 -12.23 -9.58 2.78
C SER A 112 -12.64 -9.27 1.34
N TRP A 113 -11.67 -9.01 0.46
CA TRP A 113 -11.92 -8.82 -0.96
C TRP A 113 -12.60 -10.04 -1.59
N LYS A 114 -12.10 -11.25 -1.31
CA LYS A 114 -12.74 -12.50 -1.76
C LYS A 114 -14.23 -12.57 -1.37
N ARG A 115 -14.56 -12.20 -0.13
CA ARG A 115 -15.95 -12.16 0.35
C ARG A 115 -16.80 -11.13 -0.39
N ILE A 116 -16.23 -9.95 -0.66
CA ILE A 116 -16.90 -8.90 -1.45
C ILE A 116 -17.21 -9.41 -2.86
N VAL A 117 -16.25 -10.05 -3.52
CA VAL A 117 -16.43 -10.62 -4.86
C VAL A 117 -17.54 -11.67 -4.85
N THR A 118 -17.56 -12.57 -3.87
CA THR A 118 -18.63 -13.57 -3.72
C THR A 118 -20.01 -12.93 -3.51
N TRP A 119 -20.10 -11.82 -2.76
CA TRP A 119 -21.37 -11.13 -2.53
C TRP A 119 -21.87 -10.34 -3.73
N LEU A 120 -20.96 -9.91 -4.61
CA LEU A 120 -21.30 -9.16 -5.83
C LEU A 120 -21.59 -10.06 -7.02
N ASP A 121 -21.40 -11.37 -6.90
CA ASP A 121 -21.71 -12.32 -7.97
C ASP A 121 -23.16 -12.16 -8.44
N GLY A 122 -23.34 -11.99 -9.75
CA GLY A 122 -24.64 -11.69 -10.39
C GLY A 122 -25.18 -10.26 -10.20
N VAL A 123 -24.52 -9.39 -9.42
CA VAL A 123 -24.92 -7.99 -9.19
C VAL A 123 -24.00 -7.02 -9.91
N ALA A 124 -22.68 -7.21 -9.75
CA ALA A 124 -21.65 -6.37 -10.36
C ALA A 124 -20.41 -7.20 -10.64
N ASN A 125 -19.71 -6.85 -11.71
CA ASN A 125 -18.42 -7.45 -12.01
C ASN A 125 -17.35 -6.92 -11.05
N SER A 126 -16.36 -7.73 -10.74
CA SER A 126 -15.28 -7.37 -9.84
C SER A 126 -13.92 -7.69 -10.45
N GLY A 127 -12.90 -6.87 -10.16
CA GLY A 127 -11.55 -7.10 -10.64
C GLY A 127 -10.51 -6.38 -9.80
N LYS A 128 -9.24 -6.75 -9.99
CA LYS A 128 -8.11 -6.16 -9.28
C LYS A 128 -7.11 -5.57 -10.26
N VAL A 129 -6.53 -4.42 -9.98
CA VAL A 129 -5.43 -3.82 -10.75
C VAL A 129 -4.21 -3.70 -9.86
N GLU A 130 -3.10 -4.30 -10.27
CA GLU A 130 -1.83 -4.19 -9.56
C GLU A 130 -1.16 -2.86 -9.88
N LEU A 131 -0.49 -2.21 -8.92
CA LEU A 131 0.21 -0.94 -9.15
C LEU A 131 1.33 -1.04 -10.20
N GLY A 132 1.88 -2.23 -10.44
CA GLY A 132 2.82 -2.52 -11.51
C GLY A 132 2.23 -2.48 -12.91
N GLU A 133 0.89 -2.54 -13.06
CA GLU A 133 0.22 -2.15 -14.30
C GLU A 133 0.18 -0.61 -14.39
N VAL A 134 1.37 0.00 -14.46
CA VAL A 134 1.58 1.45 -14.23
C VAL A 134 0.63 2.32 -15.03
N GLN A 135 0.44 2.02 -16.32
CA GLN A 135 -0.44 2.82 -17.19
C GLN A 135 -1.90 2.75 -16.74
N LEU A 136 -2.38 1.56 -16.39
CA LEU A 136 -3.75 1.35 -15.96
C LEU A 136 -3.99 1.89 -14.55
N ALA A 137 -3.06 1.65 -13.63
CA ALA A 137 -3.09 2.20 -12.29
C ALA A 137 -3.08 3.74 -12.32
N ALA A 138 -2.22 4.36 -13.12
CA ALA A 138 -2.19 5.80 -13.34
C ALA A 138 -3.51 6.31 -13.93
N TYR A 139 -4.05 5.64 -14.96
CA TYR A 139 -5.35 5.98 -15.54
C TYR A 139 -6.49 5.97 -14.50
N LEU A 140 -6.54 4.96 -13.63
CA LEU A 140 -7.54 4.85 -12.57
C LEU A 140 -7.34 5.90 -11.47
N ALA A 141 -6.09 6.28 -11.21
CA ALA A 141 -5.68 7.31 -10.26
C ALA A 141 -5.98 8.74 -10.74
N GLU A 142 -5.80 9.04 -12.03
CA GLU A 142 -5.87 10.38 -12.62
C GLU A 142 -7.30 10.93 -12.80
N ARG A 143 -8.33 10.15 -12.46
CA ARG A 143 -9.73 10.55 -12.67
C ARG A 143 -10.23 11.66 -11.73
N ASN A 144 -9.37 12.24 -10.87
CA ASN A 144 -9.63 13.48 -10.11
C ASN A 144 -8.44 14.46 -10.19
N ARG A 145 -8.38 15.24 -11.28
CA ARG A 145 -7.31 16.19 -11.66
C ARG A 145 -7.06 17.39 -10.72
N VAL A 146 -7.63 17.43 -9.51
CA VAL A 146 -7.53 18.61 -8.63
C VAL A 146 -6.20 18.66 -7.87
N THR A 147 -5.51 17.53 -7.69
CA THR A 147 -4.33 17.44 -6.81
C THR A 147 -3.02 17.07 -7.50
N GLY A 148 -3.04 16.73 -8.80
CA GLY A 148 -1.83 16.27 -9.52
C GLY A 148 -1.21 14.97 -8.97
N ARG A 149 -1.92 14.29 -8.05
CA ARG A 149 -1.52 13.04 -7.42
C ARG A 149 -2.67 12.04 -7.50
N PRO A 150 -2.38 10.74 -7.73
CA PRO A 150 -3.33 9.65 -7.54
C PRO A 150 -4.13 9.80 -6.25
N PHE A 151 -5.46 9.67 -6.32
CA PHE A 151 -6.29 9.57 -5.11
C PHE A 151 -7.20 8.36 -5.20
N PHE A 152 -6.97 7.38 -4.33
CA PHE A 152 -7.81 6.20 -4.17
C PHE A 152 -8.84 6.48 -3.06
N ARG A 153 -10.13 6.23 -3.35
CA ARG A 153 -11.19 6.28 -2.32
C ARG A 153 -11.26 4.91 -1.64
N TYR A 154 -11.03 4.91 -0.33
CA TYR A 154 -11.28 3.78 0.58
C TYR A 154 -12.70 3.85 1.13
#